data_AF-A0A7X5E5E9-F1
#
_entry.id   AF-A0A7X5E5E9-F1
#
_cell.length_a   1.000
_cell.length_b   1.000
_cell.length_c   1.000
_cell.angle_alpha   90.00
_cell.angle_beta   90.00
_cell.angle_gamma   90.00
#
_symmetry.space_group_name_H-M   'P 1'
#
loop_
_entity.id
_entity.type
_entity.pdbx_description
1 polymer ?
#
loop_
_entity_poly.entity_id
_entity_poly.type
_entity_poly.pdbx_seq_one_letter_code
_entity_poly.pdbx_strand_id
1 'polypeptide(L)'
;MQGEKAIGRKLTEAHANIGKIVLRTSLRVLVAGVIILAGMRGNPPQGKPVSFQAGFLVALIAFGAAIWVFFPLIHWKDCVLFYENGIVAGGRKWTLDELGEISFMDIKSNYSAFTRTYMCTAVRKFDMTYIKDGKKNFNRAYFDTI
;
A
#
# COMPACT_ATOMS: atom_id res chain seq x y z
N MET A 1 -27.40 -0.59 -15.84
CA MET A 1 -27.79 -0.43 -14.42
C MET A 1 -28.07 -1.78 -13.72
N GLN A 2 -27.31 -2.85 -13.98
CA GLN A 2 -27.52 -4.17 -13.36
C GLN A 2 -26.51 -4.53 -12.25
N GLY A 3 -25.32 -3.91 -12.21
CA GLY A 3 -24.30 -4.22 -11.20
C GLY A 3 -24.50 -3.59 -9.82
N GLU A 4 -25.45 -2.66 -9.68
CA GLU A 4 -25.71 -1.97 -8.40
C GLU A 4 -26.58 -2.76 -7.43
N LYS A 5 -27.42 -3.67 -7.93
CA LYS A 5 -28.29 -4.53 -7.12
C LYS A 5 -27.70 -5.92 -6.80
N ALA A 6 -26.52 -6.25 -7.34
CA ALA A 6 -25.99 -7.62 -7.29
C ALA A 6 -25.29 -8.01 -5.98
N ILE A 7 -24.66 -7.05 -5.29
CA ILE A 7 -23.76 -7.33 -4.16
C ILE A 7 -24.44 -7.34 -2.78
N GLY A 8 -25.70 -6.95 -2.68
CA GLY A 8 -26.47 -7.01 -1.42
C GLY A 8 -26.18 -5.86 -0.45
N ARG A 9 -26.52 -6.05 0.84
CA ARG A 9 -26.31 -5.05 1.90
C ARG A 9 -24.84 -5.02 2.34
N LYS A 10 -24.36 -3.84 2.75
CA LYS A 10 -23.03 -3.68 3.34
C LYS A 10 -22.98 -4.35 4.72
N LEU A 11 -21.99 -5.20 4.93
CA LEU A 11 -21.76 -5.91 6.19
C LEU A 11 -20.74 -5.18 7.07
N THR A 12 -19.58 -4.84 6.52
CA THR A 12 -18.51 -4.13 7.24
C THR A 12 -17.58 -3.40 6.27
N GLU A 13 -16.63 -2.64 6.80
CA GLU A 13 -15.62 -1.93 6.04
C GLU A 13 -14.25 -1.97 6.73
N ALA A 14 -13.20 -1.99 5.93
CA ALA A 14 -11.82 -1.93 6.38
C ALA A 14 -11.13 -0.75 5.71
N HIS A 15 -10.75 0.24 6.52
CA HIS A 15 -10.11 1.47 6.07
C HIS A 15 -8.59 1.36 6.05
N ALA A 16 -7.95 2.33 5.40
CA ALA A 16 -6.51 2.49 5.45
C ALA A 16 -5.97 2.51 6.89
N ASN A 17 -4.90 1.76 7.12
CA ASN A 17 -4.14 1.76 8.36
C ASN A 17 -3.20 2.97 8.38
N ILE A 18 -3.76 4.12 8.75
CA ILE A 18 -3.03 5.39 8.81
C ILE A 18 -1.77 5.25 9.67
N GLY A 19 -1.86 4.55 10.81
CA GLY A 19 -0.70 4.31 11.68
C GLY A 19 0.44 3.57 10.97
N LYS A 20 0.13 2.48 10.25
CA LYS A 20 1.14 1.74 9.48
C LYS A 20 1.71 2.56 8.32
N ILE A 21 0.87 3.37 7.65
CA ILE A 21 1.31 4.24 6.55
C ILE A 21 2.26 5.33 7.07
N VAL A 22 1.89 6.02 8.15
CA VAL A 22 2.70 7.06 8.79
C VAL A 22 4.02 6.46 9.27
N LEU A 23 3.98 5.35 10.02
CA LEU A 23 5.19 4.67 10.51
C LEU A 23 6.15 4.32 9.38
N ARG A 24 5.63 3.73 8.28
CA ARG A 24 6.46 3.33 7.15
C ARG A 24 7.03 4.52 6.38
N THR A 25 6.26 5.61 6.27
CA THR A 25 6.72 6.84 5.61
C THR A 25 7.79 7.52 6.46
N SER A 26 7.56 7.69 7.77
CA SER A 26 8.53 8.25 8.70
C SER A 26 9.85 7.47 8.70
N LEU A 27 9.79 6.14 8.67
CA LEU A 27 11.00 5.32 8.56
C LEU A 27 11.75 5.57 7.24
N ARG A 28 11.04 5.69 6.10
CA ARG A 28 11.67 5.99 4.81
C ARG A 28 12.30 7.39 4.80
N VAL A 29 11.65 8.37 5.39
CA VAL A 29 12.19 9.73 5.56
C VAL A 29 13.47 9.70 6.40
N LEU A 30 13.47 8.97 7.53
CA LEU A 30 14.67 8.83 8.37
C LEU A 30 15.82 8.18 7.59
N VAL A 31 15.57 7.10 6.86
CA VAL A 31 16.61 6.43 6.04
C VAL A 31 17.14 7.37 4.96
N ALA A 32 16.27 8.07 4.24
CA ALA A 32 16.68 9.04 3.23
C ALA A 32 17.52 10.17 3.85
N GLY A 33 17.12 10.69 5.02
CA GLY A 33 17.87 11.70 5.75
C GLY A 33 19.28 11.23 6.14
N VAL A 34 19.41 10.00 6.65
CA VAL A 34 20.71 9.40 6.97
C VAL A 34 21.60 9.28 5.73
N ILE A 35 21.04 8.84 4.59
CA ILE A 35 21.78 8.72 3.33
C ILE A 35 22.27 10.09 2.85
N ILE A 36 21.42 11.12 2.92
CA ILE A 36 21.79 12.50 2.54
C ILE A 36 22.92 13.02 3.43
N LEU A 37 22.79 12.86 4.76
CA LEU A 37 23.81 13.29 5.71
C LEU A 37 25.15 12.56 5.52
N ALA A 38 25.10 11.24 5.27
CA ALA A 38 26.29 10.45 4.98
C ALA A 38 26.96 10.91 3.66
N GLY A 39 26.15 11.17 2.62
CA GLY A 39 26.64 11.70 1.34
C GLY A 39 27.31 13.06 1.48
N MET A 40 26.71 13.99 2.23
CA MET A 40 27.29 15.32 2.49
C MET A 40 28.61 15.24 3.28
N ARG A 41 28.75 14.27 4.19
CA ARG A 41 29.98 14.07 4.96
C ARG A 41 31.09 13.41 4.14
N GLY A 42 30.74 12.48 3.25
CA GLY A 42 31.70 11.75 2.41
C GLY A 42 32.16 12.55 1.18
N ASN A 43 31.28 13.37 0.61
CA ASN A 43 31.56 14.29 -0.49
C ASN A 43 30.98 15.66 -0.13
N PRO A 44 31.69 16.47 0.66
CA PRO A 44 31.26 17.83 0.94
C PRO A 44 31.05 18.56 -0.40
N PRO A 45 29.95 19.32 -0.57
CA PRO A 45 29.64 20.00 -1.82
C PRO A 45 30.63 21.15 -2.04
N GLN A 46 31.82 20.80 -2.52
CA GLN A 46 32.89 21.73 -2.89
C GLN A 46 32.97 21.73 -4.41
N GLY A 47 32.29 22.66 -5.06
CA GLY A 47 32.39 22.83 -6.50
C GLY A 47 31.25 23.62 -7.12
N LYS A 48 31.57 24.36 -8.18
CA LYS A 48 30.58 24.90 -9.13
C LYS A 48 29.85 23.74 -9.82
N PRO A 49 28.60 23.91 -10.28
CA PRO A 49 27.84 22.85 -10.92
C PRO A 49 28.64 22.20 -12.06
N VAL A 50 28.86 20.89 -11.95
CA VAL A 50 29.78 20.09 -12.78
C VAL A 50 29.31 20.02 -14.24
N SER A 51 28.02 20.28 -14.50
CA SER A 51 27.38 20.57 -15.80
C SER A 51 25.85 20.61 -15.62
N PHE A 52 25.12 21.12 -16.63
CA PHE A 52 23.65 21.00 -16.68
C PHE A 52 23.17 19.55 -16.63
N GLN A 53 23.87 18.65 -17.34
CA GLN A 53 23.55 17.22 -17.36
C GLN A 53 23.69 16.55 -15.99
N ALA A 54 24.73 16.90 -15.23
CA ALA A 54 24.92 16.41 -13.87
C ALA A 54 23.79 16.90 -12.94
N GLY A 55 23.39 18.18 -13.05
CA GLY A 55 22.26 18.72 -12.30
C GLY A 55 20.94 18.02 -12.62
N PHE A 56 20.68 17.75 -13.90
CA PHE A 56 19.49 17.03 -14.33
C PHE A 56 19.44 15.59 -13.79
N LEU A 57 20.57 14.87 -13.80
CA LEU A 57 20.64 13.53 -13.22
C LEU A 57 20.36 13.53 -11.72
N VAL A 58 20.93 14.49 -10.97
CA VAL A 58 20.66 14.64 -9.53
C VAL A 58 19.18 14.90 -9.28
N ALA A 59 18.53 15.73 -10.11
CA ALA A 59 17.10 15.99 -10.00
C ALA A 59 16.26 14.72 -10.23
N LEU A 60 16.60 13.89 -11.22
CA LEU A 60 15.92 12.61 -11.46
C LEU A 60 16.08 11.63 -10.30
N ILE A 61 17.28 11.54 -9.72
CA ILE A 61 17.55 10.70 -8.56
C ILE A 61 16.74 11.20 -7.35
N ALA A 62 16.75 12.51 -7.09
CA ALA A 62 15.98 13.11 -6.01
C ALA A 62 14.48 12.88 -6.18
N PHE A 63 13.97 13.00 -7.42
CA PHE A 63 12.57 12.72 -7.74
C PHE A 63 12.21 11.25 -7.53
N GLY A 64 13.04 10.31 -8.00
CA GLY A 64 12.85 8.89 -7.76
C GLY A 64 12.88 8.53 -6.27
N ALA A 65 13.80 9.14 -5.51
CA ALA A 65 13.85 8.99 -4.05
C ALA A 65 12.59 9.53 -3.38
N ALA A 66 12.08 10.70 -3.81
CA ALA A 66 10.84 11.25 -3.29
C ALA A 66 9.64 10.33 -3.55
N ILE A 67 9.51 9.80 -4.78
CA ILE A 67 8.48 8.81 -5.10
C ILE A 67 8.60 7.60 -4.16
N TRP A 68 9.80 7.06 -3.97
CA TRP A 68 9.99 5.93 -3.08
C TRP A 68 9.63 6.25 -1.62
N VAL A 69 10.05 7.41 -1.10
CA VAL A 69 9.74 7.82 0.29
C VAL A 69 8.23 7.94 0.49
N PHE A 70 7.55 8.63 -0.41
CA PHE A 70 6.14 8.99 -0.27
C PHE A 70 5.16 7.98 -0.87
N PHE A 71 5.64 6.94 -1.56
CA PHE A 71 4.78 5.87 -2.11
C PHE A 71 3.73 5.31 -1.13
N PRO A 72 4.02 5.07 0.17
CA PRO A 72 3.01 4.56 1.10
C PRO A 72 1.79 5.48 1.24
N LEU A 73 1.95 6.79 1.00
CA LEU A 73 0.89 7.78 1.15
C LEU A 73 -0.23 7.61 0.13
N ILE A 74 0.04 6.96 -1.00
CA ILE A 74 -0.96 6.67 -2.04
C ILE A 74 -2.10 5.82 -1.44
N HIS A 75 -1.79 4.98 -0.44
CA HIS A 75 -2.75 4.10 0.23
C HIS A 75 -3.60 4.79 1.31
N TRP A 76 -3.47 6.11 1.52
CA TRP A 76 -4.25 6.82 2.55
C TRP A 76 -5.76 6.79 2.35
N LYS A 77 -6.20 6.67 1.09
CA LYS A 77 -7.62 6.61 0.73
C LYS A 77 -8.10 5.20 0.45
N ASP A 78 -7.25 4.20 0.66
CA ASP A 78 -7.63 2.82 0.41
C ASP A 78 -8.70 2.37 1.41
N CYS A 79 -9.73 1.74 0.87
CA CYS A 79 -10.83 1.18 1.64
C CYS A 79 -11.32 -0.08 0.94
N VAL A 80 -11.68 -1.07 1.72
CA VAL A 80 -12.34 -2.28 1.26
C VAL A 80 -13.68 -2.39 1.97
N LEU A 81 -14.75 -2.42 1.19
CA LEU A 81 -16.11 -2.57 1.70
C LEU A 81 -16.56 -4.00 1.47
N PHE A 82 -17.13 -4.63 2.49
CA PHE A 82 -17.63 -5.99 2.42
C PHE A 82 -19.16 -5.95 2.38
N TYR A 83 -19.74 -6.66 1.43
CA TYR A 83 -21.18 -6.80 1.22
C TYR A 83 -21.56 -8.29 1.25
N GLU A 84 -22.85 -8.58 1.35
CA GLU A 84 -23.39 -9.95 1.43
C GLU A 84 -22.89 -10.87 0.29
N ASN A 85 -22.95 -10.39 -0.96
CA ASN A 85 -22.60 -11.20 -2.13
C ASN A 85 -21.32 -10.72 -2.84
N GLY A 86 -20.51 -9.88 -2.19
CA GLY A 86 -19.29 -9.37 -2.82
C GLY A 86 -18.56 -8.30 -2.02
N ILE A 87 -17.55 -7.70 -2.65
CA ILE A 87 -16.73 -6.66 -2.05
C ILE A 87 -16.57 -5.47 -2.99
N VAL A 88 -16.23 -4.31 -2.43
CA VAL A 88 -15.68 -3.18 -3.18
C VAL A 88 -14.23 -3.02 -2.79
N ALA A 89 -13.33 -3.22 -3.76
CA ALA A 89 -11.89 -3.11 -3.56
C ALA A 89 -11.26 -2.34 -4.73
N GLY A 90 -10.51 -1.28 -4.42
CA GLY A 90 -9.90 -0.40 -5.42
C GLY A 90 -10.93 0.33 -6.29
N GLY A 91 -12.06 0.73 -5.70
CA GLY A 91 -13.14 1.45 -6.38
C GLY A 91 -14.00 0.61 -7.34
N ARG A 92 -13.72 -0.70 -7.48
CA ARG A 92 -14.54 -1.62 -8.27
C ARG A 92 -15.31 -2.60 -7.39
N LYS A 93 -16.54 -2.89 -7.80
CA LYS A 93 -17.40 -3.93 -7.23
C LYS A 93 -16.98 -5.28 -7.81
N TRP A 94 -16.94 -6.29 -6.96
CA TRP A 94 -16.63 -7.67 -7.30
C TRP A 94 -17.62 -8.57 -6.60
N THR A 95 -18.25 -9.50 -7.31
CA THR A 95 -19.08 -10.53 -6.66
C THR A 95 -18.20 -11.63 -6.07
N LEU A 96 -18.69 -12.36 -5.07
CA LEU A 96 -17.94 -13.51 -4.52
C LEU A 96 -17.72 -14.58 -5.59
N ASP A 97 -18.70 -14.82 -6.45
CA ASP A 97 -18.60 -15.77 -7.57
C ASP A 97 -17.50 -15.36 -8.56
N GLU A 98 -17.37 -14.07 -8.85
CA GLU A 98 -16.28 -13.56 -9.71
C GLU A 98 -14.91 -13.73 -9.06
N LEU A 99 -14.81 -13.50 -7.74
CA LEU A 99 -13.55 -13.62 -7.02
C LEU A 99 -13.09 -15.06 -6.86
N GLY A 100 -14.01 -16.02 -6.87
CA GLY A 100 -13.72 -17.43 -6.63
C GLY A 100 -13.17 -17.67 -5.23
N GLU A 101 -12.21 -18.59 -5.09
CA GLU A 101 -11.60 -18.90 -3.81
C GLU A 101 -10.78 -17.72 -3.28
N ILE A 102 -11.10 -17.26 -2.07
CA ILE A 102 -10.42 -16.16 -1.39
C ILE A 102 -9.51 -16.71 -0.30
N SER A 103 -8.22 -16.44 -0.41
CA SER A 103 -7.22 -16.79 0.60
C SER A 103 -6.35 -15.57 0.96
N PHE A 104 -5.76 -15.60 2.16
CA PHE A 104 -4.88 -14.53 2.63
C PHE A 104 -3.45 -15.03 2.71
N MET A 105 -2.54 -14.28 2.08
CA MET A 105 -1.11 -14.59 2.06
C MET A 105 -0.32 -13.45 2.70
N ASP A 106 0.37 -13.76 3.79
CA ASP A 106 1.27 -12.84 4.48
C ASP A 106 2.72 -13.12 4.06
N ILE A 107 3.34 -12.17 3.39
CA ILE A 107 4.75 -12.24 2.96
C ILE A 107 5.60 -11.39 3.91
N LYS A 108 6.45 -12.05 4.67
CA LYS A 108 7.52 -11.41 5.45
C LYS A 108 8.82 -11.47 4.65
N SER A 109 9.37 -10.31 4.29
CA SER A 109 10.67 -10.23 3.64
C SER A 109 11.77 -10.08 4.68
N ASN A 110 12.88 -10.81 4.56
CA ASN A 110 14.04 -10.65 5.43
C ASN A 110 14.64 -9.23 5.38
N TYR A 111 14.40 -8.49 4.29
CA TYR A 111 14.87 -7.13 4.08
C TYR A 111 13.86 -6.04 4.46
N SER A 112 12.70 -6.41 5.05
CA SER A 112 11.69 -5.45 5.46
C SER A 112 11.11 -5.78 6.83
N ALA A 113 11.11 -4.80 7.73
CA ALA A 113 10.43 -4.91 9.02
C ALA A 113 8.89 -5.00 8.91
N PHE A 114 8.33 -4.94 7.70
CA PHE A 114 6.89 -4.93 7.46
C PHE A 114 6.44 -6.14 6.67
N THR A 115 5.47 -6.87 7.22
CA THR A 115 4.72 -7.90 6.51
C THR A 115 3.82 -7.24 5.45
N ARG A 116 3.88 -7.79 4.24
CA ARG A 116 2.93 -7.50 3.17
C ARG A 116 1.80 -8.51 3.23
N THR A 117 0.57 -8.04 3.12
CA THR A 117 -0.61 -8.91 3.19
C THR A 117 -1.35 -8.80 1.88
N TYR A 118 -1.62 -9.94 1.25
CA TYR A 118 -2.35 -10.02 -0.01
C TYR A 118 -3.61 -10.85 0.19
N MET A 119 -4.73 -10.36 -0.35
CA MET A 119 -5.93 -11.17 -0.56
C MET A 119 -5.85 -11.75 -1.96
N CYS A 120 -5.60 -13.05 -2.02
CA CYS A 120 -5.49 -13.84 -3.23
C CYS A 120 -6.88 -14.31 -3.63
N THR A 121 -7.27 -14.02 -4.86
CA THR A 121 -8.54 -14.43 -5.48
C THR A 121 -8.24 -15.05 -6.84
N ALA A 122 -9.20 -15.74 -7.45
CA ALA A 122 -9.05 -16.34 -8.78
C ALA A 122 -8.74 -15.29 -9.86
N VAL A 123 -9.23 -14.06 -9.69
CA VAL A 123 -9.01 -12.98 -10.67
C VAL A 123 -7.67 -12.30 -10.45
N ARG A 124 -7.35 -11.92 -9.22
CA ARG A 124 -6.13 -11.17 -8.90
C ARG A 124 -5.73 -11.22 -7.43
N LYS A 125 -4.52 -10.74 -7.15
CA LYS A 125 -4.02 -10.47 -5.80
C LYS A 125 -4.27 -9.01 -5.44
N PHE A 126 -5.10 -8.76 -4.45
CA PHE A 126 -5.35 -7.43 -3.90
C PHE A 126 -4.33 -7.15 -2.80
N ASP A 127 -3.61 -6.04 -2.89
CA ASP A 127 -2.72 -5.61 -1.83
C ASP A 127 -3.55 -5.07 -0.65
N MET A 128 -3.51 -5.78 0.47
CA MET A 128 -4.16 -5.39 1.72
C MET A 128 -3.15 -4.94 2.78
N THR A 129 -1.88 -4.73 2.40
CA THR A 129 -0.79 -4.39 3.33
C THR A 129 -1.10 -3.16 4.19
N TYR A 130 -1.81 -2.19 3.61
CA TYR A 130 -2.16 -0.93 4.26
C TYR A 130 -3.64 -0.86 4.65
N ILE A 131 -4.39 -1.96 4.58
CA ILE A 131 -5.77 -2.00 5.06
C ILE A 131 -5.74 -2.45 6.52
N LYS A 132 -6.37 -1.67 7.40
CA LYS A 132 -6.47 -2.00 8.82
C LYS A 132 -7.46 -3.13 9.00
N ASP A 133 -7.04 -4.19 9.69
CA ASP A 133 -7.89 -5.33 10.06
C ASP A 133 -8.62 -5.96 8.85
N GLY A 134 -8.04 -5.92 7.65
CA GLY A 134 -8.70 -6.39 6.42
C GLY A 134 -9.13 -7.85 6.48
N LYS A 135 -8.22 -8.75 6.89
CA LYS A 135 -8.50 -10.18 7.09
C LYS A 135 -9.54 -10.43 8.19
N LYS A 136 -9.46 -9.68 9.30
CA LYS A 136 -10.41 -9.79 10.42
C LYS A 136 -11.82 -9.36 10.01
N ASN A 137 -11.94 -8.25 9.27
CA ASN A 137 -13.22 -7.79 8.76
C ASN A 137 -13.81 -8.73 7.70
N PHE A 138 -12.97 -9.35 6.86
CA PHE A 138 -13.41 -10.41 5.96
C PHE A 138 -13.98 -11.62 6.71
N ASN A 139 -13.26 -12.13 7.71
CA ASN A 139 -13.73 -13.26 8.52
C ASN A 139 -15.03 -12.93 9.25
N ARG A 140 -15.14 -11.72 9.81
CA ARG A 140 -16.36 -11.22 10.43
C ARG A 140 -17.53 -11.12 9.44
N ALA A 141 -17.27 -10.80 8.17
CA ALA A 141 -18.31 -10.65 7.17
C ALA A 141 -18.86 -12.00 6.67
N TYR A 142 -18.00 -13.00 6.47
CA TYR A 142 -18.37 -14.23 5.74
C TYR A 142 -18.28 -15.52 6.54
N PHE A 143 -17.56 -15.53 7.66
CA PHE A 143 -17.31 -16.74 8.42
C PHE A 143 -17.74 -16.63 9.88
N ASP A 144 -18.33 -15.50 10.29
CA ASP A 144 -18.78 -15.18 11.66
C ASP A 144 -17.78 -15.59 12.75
N THR A 145 -16.49 -15.52 12.43
CA THR A 145 -15.37 -16.02 13.25
C THR A 145 -14.50 -14.83 13.66
N ILE A 146 -14.34 -14.68 14.99
CA ILE A 146 -13.54 -13.64 15.66
C ILE A 146 -12.07 -14.04 15.70
#